data_AF-A0A438BZ40-F1
#
_entry.id   AF-A0A438BZ40-F1
#
_cell.length_a   1.000
_cell.length_b   1.000
_cell.length_c   1.000
_cell.angle_alpha   90.00
_cell.angle_beta   90.00
_cell.angle_gamma   90.00
#
_symmetry.space_group_name_H-M   'P 1'
#
loop_
_entity.id
_entity.type
_entity.pdbx_description
1 polymer ?
#
loop_
_entity_poly.entity_id
_entity_poly.type
_entity_poly.pdbx_seq_one_letter_code
_entity_poly.pdbx_strand_id
1 'polypeptide(L)'
;MELFNSATEKLSGKIVYRHSYVDFSKLEVTLSKEGGVTEVLKTCPAAMGFAFAAGTTDGPGAFDFKQGDNKGNVFWSFVRNLLKTPNKEQIECHLPKPILLDTGEMKDPYDWAPSILPVQILRIGQLVILSVPGEFTTMAGRRLRDAVKSVLYAGGSDLDSNVHIVIAGLANTYSQYVTTFEEYQVQRYEGASTLYGPHTLSAYIQEFEKLAMAIVRDEQVAPGPQPPDLLQRQISLLPPVILDITPPGVNFGDIKTDVPPRAIFRKRDIVTVTFWSASPRNDLMTEGTFALVEILHNQERWVPAYDDDDFCLRFKWARSSKLSPLSHATIEWRVPESAVLGVYRMTHFGASKNILAQSATSQVHLVPL
;
A
#
# COMPACT_ATOMS: atom_id res chain seq x y z
N MET A 1 -2.54 22.92 6.50
CA MET A 1 -2.42 24.31 6.00
C MET A 1 -1.51 25.19 6.85
N GLU A 2 -1.52 25.09 8.19
CA GLU A 2 -0.70 25.96 9.05
C GLU A 2 0.79 25.95 8.68
N LEU A 3 1.45 24.77 8.67
CA LEU A 3 2.87 24.64 8.28
C LEU A 3 3.19 25.14 6.87
N PHE A 4 2.24 25.00 5.93
CA PHE A 4 2.40 25.50 4.56
C PHE A 4 2.38 27.03 4.53
N ASN A 5 1.43 27.64 5.24
CA ASN A 5 1.25 29.09 5.28
C ASN A 5 2.34 29.80 6.12
N SER A 6 2.94 29.12 7.09
CA SER A 6 4.00 29.66 7.95
C SER A 6 5.41 29.25 7.54
N ALA A 7 5.58 28.56 6.41
CA ALA A 7 6.88 28.13 5.91
C ALA A 7 7.78 29.34 5.63
N THR A 8 8.96 29.36 6.25
CA THR A 8 9.96 30.45 6.13
C THR A 8 11.25 30.00 5.46
N GLU A 9 11.55 28.71 5.49
CA GLU A 9 12.77 28.17 4.91
C GLU A 9 12.57 27.77 3.45
N LYS A 10 13.32 28.42 2.54
CA LYS A 10 13.36 28.06 1.13
C LYS A 10 14.40 26.95 0.90
N LEU A 11 14.02 25.91 0.16
CA LEU A 11 15.00 24.90 -0.26
C LEU A 11 15.97 25.46 -1.32
N SER A 12 17.27 25.23 -1.13
CA SER A 12 18.31 25.68 -2.06
C SER A 12 19.51 24.73 -2.09
N GLY A 13 20.15 24.61 -3.24
CA GLY A 13 21.35 23.78 -3.41
C GLY A 13 21.17 22.71 -4.49
N LYS A 14 22.07 21.72 -4.47
CA LYS A 14 22.14 20.65 -5.48
C LYS A 14 20.95 19.69 -5.37
N ILE A 15 20.58 19.10 -6.51
CA ILE A 15 19.67 17.96 -6.57
C ILE A 15 20.50 16.73 -6.93
N VAL A 16 20.54 15.75 -6.03
CA VAL A 16 21.38 14.56 -6.17
C VAL A 16 20.59 13.34 -5.70
N TYR A 17 20.80 12.19 -6.32
CA TYR A 17 20.25 10.93 -5.83
C TYR A 17 21.30 9.82 -5.85
N ARG A 18 21.10 8.81 -5.02
CA ARG A 18 21.78 7.52 -5.11
C ARG A 18 20.76 6.41 -4.94
N HIS A 19 20.93 5.34 -5.70
CA HIS A 19 20.04 4.19 -5.71
C HIS A 19 20.85 2.92 -5.91
N SER A 20 20.53 1.88 -5.16
CA SER A 20 21.05 0.53 -5.39
C SER A 20 19.95 -0.48 -5.14
N TYR A 21 19.94 -1.56 -5.91
CA TYR A 21 19.31 -2.80 -5.49
C TYR A 21 20.26 -3.57 -4.58
N VAL A 22 19.75 -4.19 -3.54
CA VAL A 22 20.57 -4.94 -2.57
C VAL A 22 19.86 -6.26 -2.26
N ASP A 23 20.61 -7.36 -2.30
CA ASP A 23 20.10 -8.67 -1.90
C ASP A 23 20.14 -8.81 -0.37
N PHE A 24 18.97 -8.76 0.25
CA PHE A 24 18.76 -8.89 1.69
C PHE A 24 18.66 -10.34 2.17
N SER A 25 18.77 -11.34 1.29
CA SER A 25 18.64 -12.74 1.70
C SER A 25 19.77 -13.21 2.64
N LYS A 26 21.00 -12.73 2.44
CA LYS A 26 22.19 -13.08 3.25
C LYS A 26 23.20 -11.93 3.35
N LEU A 27 22.71 -10.70 3.43
CA LEU A 27 23.54 -9.49 3.48
C LEU A 27 24.37 -9.48 4.76
N GLU A 28 25.68 -9.28 4.62
CA GLU A 28 26.58 -9.10 5.76
C GLU A 28 26.42 -7.69 6.35
N VAL A 29 26.24 -7.63 7.66
CA VAL A 29 26.02 -6.42 8.44
C VAL A 29 27.13 -6.28 9.46
N THR A 30 27.92 -5.21 9.35
CA THR A 30 29.00 -4.93 10.31
C THR A 30 28.50 -3.99 11.40
N LEU A 31 28.53 -4.45 12.65
CA LEU A 31 28.19 -3.65 13.82
C LEU A 31 29.45 -3.27 14.60
N SER A 32 29.63 -2.00 14.89
CA SER A 32 30.65 -1.52 15.83
C SER A 32 30.12 -1.57 17.26
N LYS A 33 30.76 -2.36 18.12
CA LYS A 33 30.45 -2.42 19.55
C LYS A 33 31.34 -1.47 20.36
N GLU A 34 30.90 -1.16 21.58
CA GLU A 34 31.72 -0.44 22.56
C GLU A 34 33.05 -1.17 22.76
N GLY A 35 34.16 -0.42 22.75
CA GLY A 35 35.51 -0.97 22.81
C GLY A 35 36.17 -1.25 21.46
N GLY A 36 35.54 -0.88 20.33
CA GLY A 36 36.14 -0.98 18.99
C GLY A 36 36.08 -2.38 18.37
N VAL A 37 35.38 -3.32 18.99
CA VAL A 37 35.17 -4.66 18.44
C VAL A 37 34.09 -4.60 17.36
N THR A 38 34.42 -5.08 16.17
CA THR A 38 33.47 -5.24 15.06
C THR A 38 32.89 -6.64 15.06
N GLU A 39 31.56 -6.74 15.03
CA GLU A 39 30.85 -8.01 14.84
C GLU A 39 30.23 -8.03 13.44
N VAL A 40 30.43 -9.12 12.70
CA VAL A 40 29.80 -9.34 11.40
C VAL A 40 28.62 -10.28 11.58
N LEU A 41 27.44 -9.78 11.33
CA LEU A 41 26.16 -10.49 11.36
C LEU A 41 25.63 -10.66 9.94
N LYS A 42 24.55 -11.42 9.79
CA LYS A 42 23.88 -11.60 8.49
C LYS A 42 22.39 -11.38 8.63
N THR A 43 21.78 -10.83 7.58
CA THR A 43 20.33 -10.96 7.41
C THR A 43 19.97 -12.40 7.04
N CYS A 44 18.68 -12.71 7.16
CA CYS A 44 18.13 -14.03 6.87
C CYS A 44 17.31 -14.02 5.59
N PRO A 45 17.18 -15.16 4.89
CA PRO A 45 16.13 -15.35 3.91
C PRO A 45 14.76 -15.01 4.53
N ALA A 46 13.87 -14.41 3.74
CA ALA A 46 12.63 -13.83 4.24
C ALA A 46 11.74 -14.84 5.01
N ALA A 47 11.25 -14.50 6.19
CA ALA A 47 10.26 -15.32 6.89
C ALA A 47 9.29 -14.47 7.71
N MET A 48 8.02 -14.92 7.75
CA MET A 48 6.96 -14.33 8.56
C MET A 48 6.72 -15.15 9.82
N GLY A 49 6.60 -14.49 10.96
CA GLY A 49 6.36 -15.12 12.26
C GLY A 49 4.87 -15.43 12.51
N PHE A 50 4.57 -16.18 13.57
CA PHE A 50 3.18 -16.48 13.94
C PHE A 50 2.34 -15.23 14.22
N ALA A 51 2.91 -14.21 14.87
CA ALA A 51 2.19 -12.98 15.18
C ALA A 51 1.82 -12.13 13.94
N PHE A 52 2.35 -12.43 12.74
CA PHE A 52 1.86 -11.85 11.49
C PHE A 52 0.38 -12.16 11.27
N ALA A 53 -0.03 -13.41 11.50
CA ALA A 53 -1.43 -13.81 11.30
C ALA A 53 -2.39 -13.27 12.36
N ALA A 54 -1.88 -12.65 13.43
CA ALA A 54 -2.69 -12.00 14.46
C ALA A 54 -3.22 -10.61 14.05
N GLY A 55 -2.66 -10.02 12.99
CA GLY A 55 -2.98 -8.65 12.58
C GLY A 55 -2.70 -7.61 13.67
N THR A 56 -3.31 -6.44 13.53
CA THR A 56 -3.17 -5.31 14.48
C THR A 56 -4.49 -4.93 15.12
N THR A 57 -4.49 -3.91 15.97
CA THR A 57 -5.73 -3.29 16.46
C THR A 57 -6.52 -2.60 15.36
N ASP A 58 -5.87 -2.20 14.27
CA ASP A 58 -6.47 -1.48 13.15
C ASP A 58 -7.04 -2.43 12.08
N GLY A 59 -6.59 -3.68 12.10
CA GLY A 59 -7.07 -4.77 11.27
C GLY A 59 -6.76 -6.09 11.95
N PRO A 60 -7.66 -6.61 12.82
CA PRO A 60 -7.39 -7.84 13.53
C PRO A 60 -7.24 -8.99 12.55
N GLY A 61 -6.29 -9.87 12.84
CA GLY A 61 -6.09 -11.09 12.08
C GLY A 61 -7.29 -12.04 12.20
N ALA A 62 -7.24 -13.12 11.44
CA ALA A 62 -8.21 -14.19 11.52
C ALA A 62 -7.74 -15.29 12.50
N PHE A 63 -8.68 -16.11 12.99
CA PHE A 63 -8.40 -17.27 13.85
C PHE A 63 -7.79 -16.92 15.23
N ASP A 64 -7.15 -17.91 15.88
CA ASP A 64 -6.68 -17.84 17.27
C ASP A 64 -5.25 -17.26 17.42
N PHE A 65 -4.74 -16.56 16.41
CA PHE A 65 -3.40 -15.96 16.47
C PHE A 65 -3.35 -14.77 17.42
N LYS A 66 -2.26 -14.64 18.19
CA LYS A 66 -2.04 -13.54 19.14
C LYS A 66 -0.71 -12.83 18.85
N GLN A 67 -0.70 -11.52 19.03
CA GLN A 67 0.56 -10.77 18.99
C GLN A 67 1.45 -11.13 20.18
N GLY A 68 2.77 -11.10 19.98
CA GLY A 68 3.75 -11.47 21.00
C GLY A 68 3.96 -12.99 21.12
N ASP A 69 3.44 -13.79 20.19
CA ASP A 69 3.67 -15.23 20.17
C ASP A 69 5.10 -15.53 19.72
N ASN A 70 5.92 -15.92 20.70
CA ASN A 70 7.31 -16.35 20.51
C ASN A 70 7.51 -17.88 20.58
N LYS A 71 6.42 -18.66 20.66
CA LYS A 71 6.48 -20.13 20.76
C LYS A 71 5.85 -20.82 19.55
N GLY A 72 4.84 -20.19 18.96
CA GLY A 72 4.02 -20.77 17.90
C GLY A 72 3.00 -21.79 18.42
N ASN A 73 2.12 -22.21 17.52
CA ASN A 73 1.06 -23.20 17.76
C ASN A 73 1.35 -24.51 16.98
N VAL A 74 1.14 -25.66 17.63
CA VAL A 74 1.40 -27.00 17.08
C VAL A 74 0.58 -27.28 15.80
N PHE A 75 -0.70 -26.91 15.78
CA PHE A 75 -1.58 -27.13 14.62
C PHE A 75 -1.08 -26.35 13.39
N TRP A 76 -0.81 -25.06 13.55
CA TRP A 76 -0.32 -24.21 12.48
C TRP A 76 1.12 -24.53 12.06
N SER A 77 1.93 -25.08 12.96
CA SER A 77 3.24 -25.64 12.62
C SER A 77 3.13 -26.84 11.68
N PHE A 78 2.11 -27.70 11.87
CA PHE A 78 1.84 -28.82 10.97
C PHE A 78 1.37 -28.32 9.59
N VAL A 79 0.45 -27.35 9.54
CA VAL A 79 -0.02 -26.75 8.28
C VAL A 79 1.12 -26.07 7.53
N ARG A 80 1.98 -25.31 8.23
CA ARG A 80 3.22 -24.74 7.67
C ARG A 80 4.10 -25.84 7.07
N ASN A 81 4.36 -26.91 7.81
CA ASN A 81 5.28 -27.96 7.36
C ASN A 81 4.79 -28.69 6.10
N LEU A 82 3.47 -28.72 5.87
CA LEU A 82 2.88 -29.23 4.63
C LEU A 82 3.17 -28.31 3.42
N LEU A 83 3.33 -27.01 3.64
CA LEU A 83 3.74 -26.04 2.60
C LEU A 83 5.25 -26.03 2.41
N LYS A 84 6.00 -25.72 3.49
CA LYS A 84 7.46 -25.69 3.53
C LYS A 84 7.93 -25.77 4.97
N THR A 85 8.76 -26.76 5.30
CA THR A 85 9.36 -26.88 6.64
C THR A 85 10.63 -26.03 6.71
N PRO A 86 10.73 -25.05 7.63
CA PRO A 86 11.96 -24.27 7.81
C PRO A 86 13.12 -25.15 8.26
N ASN A 87 14.30 -24.96 7.65
CA ASN A 87 15.50 -25.68 8.06
C ASN A 87 16.11 -25.09 9.36
N LYS A 88 17.11 -25.78 9.93
CA LYS A 88 17.74 -25.36 11.19
C LYS A 88 18.43 -23.99 11.09
N GLU A 89 19.15 -23.72 10.00
CA GLU A 89 19.83 -22.43 9.75
C GLU A 89 18.83 -21.27 9.73
N GLN A 90 17.70 -21.46 9.06
CA GLN A 90 16.63 -20.47 8.95
C GLN A 90 15.97 -20.20 10.30
N ILE A 91 15.69 -21.24 11.09
CA ILE A 91 15.14 -21.09 12.45
C ILE A 91 16.13 -20.33 13.33
N GLU A 92 17.40 -20.70 13.33
CA GLU A 92 18.45 -20.07 14.14
C GLU A 92 18.66 -18.60 13.78
N CYS A 93 18.66 -18.28 12.48
CA CYS A 93 18.82 -16.91 11.99
C CYS A 93 17.65 -16.00 12.43
N HIS A 94 16.42 -16.54 12.48
CA HIS A 94 15.22 -15.77 12.79
C HIS A 94 14.93 -15.62 14.28
N LEU A 95 15.64 -16.33 15.17
CA LEU A 95 15.36 -16.27 16.61
C LEU A 95 15.24 -14.83 17.12
N PRO A 96 14.25 -14.53 18.00
CA PRO A 96 13.30 -15.46 18.64
C PRO A 96 12.00 -15.69 17.85
N LYS A 97 11.90 -15.29 16.58
CA LYS A 97 10.69 -15.44 15.77
C LYS A 97 10.35 -16.91 15.54
N PRO A 98 9.17 -17.39 15.96
CA PRO A 98 8.65 -18.66 15.49
C PRO A 98 8.15 -18.48 14.06
N ILE A 99 8.80 -19.12 13.08
CA ILE A 99 8.45 -18.97 11.66
C ILE A 99 7.10 -19.63 11.38
N LEU A 100 6.14 -18.86 10.86
CA LEU A 100 4.86 -19.36 10.32
C LEU A 100 4.95 -19.62 8.82
N LEU A 101 5.59 -18.74 8.05
CA LEU A 101 5.78 -18.89 6.60
C LEU A 101 7.24 -18.65 6.24
N ASP A 102 7.87 -19.64 5.60
CA ASP A 102 9.27 -19.58 5.19
C ASP A 102 9.44 -19.03 3.77
N THR A 103 8.94 -17.81 3.57
CA THR A 103 8.74 -17.20 2.24
C THR A 103 10.01 -17.07 1.39
N GLY A 104 11.18 -16.96 2.03
CA GLY A 104 12.48 -16.87 1.37
C GLY A 104 12.92 -18.20 0.74
N GLU A 105 12.40 -19.33 1.25
CA GLU A 105 12.69 -20.68 0.77
C GLU A 105 11.52 -21.30 -0.02
N MET A 106 10.46 -20.52 -0.24
CA MET A 106 9.30 -20.86 -1.08
C MET A 106 9.49 -20.24 -2.47
N LYS A 107 9.89 -21.09 -3.44
CA LYS A 107 10.30 -20.69 -4.80
C LYS A 107 9.30 -21.07 -5.88
N ASP A 108 8.30 -21.88 -5.55
CA ASP A 108 7.30 -22.39 -6.48
C ASP A 108 5.92 -21.77 -6.20
N PRO A 109 5.20 -21.27 -7.22
CA PRO A 109 5.60 -21.19 -8.63
C PRO A 109 6.66 -20.11 -8.91
N TYR A 110 6.90 -19.16 -8.00
CA TYR A 110 7.96 -18.15 -8.02
C TYR A 110 8.24 -17.71 -6.58
N ASP A 111 9.20 -16.81 -6.35
CA ASP A 111 9.53 -16.30 -5.01
C ASP A 111 8.31 -15.68 -4.31
N TRP A 112 8.05 -16.09 -3.07
CA TRP A 112 6.89 -15.60 -2.28
C TRP A 112 7.17 -14.28 -1.54
N ALA A 113 8.43 -13.87 -1.45
CA ALA A 113 8.85 -12.59 -0.90
C ALA A 113 10.06 -12.05 -1.69
N PRO A 114 10.19 -10.72 -1.86
CA PRO A 114 11.34 -10.15 -2.54
C PRO A 114 12.61 -10.40 -1.71
N SER A 115 13.72 -10.76 -2.36
CA SER A 115 15.05 -10.76 -1.74
C SER A 115 15.87 -9.52 -2.14
N ILE A 116 15.64 -9.01 -3.35
CA ILE A 116 16.33 -7.85 -3.91
C ILE A 116 15.50 -6.60 -3.66
N LEU A 117 16.03 -5.67 -2.85
CA LEU A 117 15.32 -4.47 -2.41
C LEU A 117 15.99 -3.19 -2.93
N PRO A 118 15.22 -2.23 -3.46
CA PRO A 118 15.71 -0.90 -3.81
C PRO A 118 15.91 -0.05 -2.55
N VAL A 119 17.12 0.44 -2.35
CA VAL A 119 17.42 1.51 -1.38
C VAL A 119 17.75 2.78 -2.16
N GLN A 120 17.16 3.90 -1.75
CA GLN A 120 17.34 5.17 -2.46
C GLN A 120 17.34 6.36 -1.50
N ILE A 121 18.27 7.28 -1.76
CA ILE A 121 18.36 8.58 -1.11
C ILE A 121 18.24 9.67 -2.18
N LEU A 122 17.40 10.67 -1.91
CA LEU A 122 17.22 11.85 -2.75
C LEU A 122 17.59 13.07 -1.91
N ARG A 123 18.42 13.96 -2.45
CA ARG A 123 18.77 15.24 -1.85
C ARG A 123 18.26 16.36 -2.72
N ILE A 124 17.52 17.29 -2.13
CA ILE A 124 17.02 18.52 -2.75
C ILE A 124 17.45 19.67 -1.85
N GLY A 125 18.61 20.27 -2.15
CA GLY A 125 19.19 21.28 -1.27
C GLY A 125 19.55 20.69 0.10
N GLN A 126 18.89 21.18 1.14
CA GLN A 126 18.99 20.70 2.52
C GLN A 126 17.94 19.64 2.90
N LEU A 127 16.98 19.33 2.03
CA LEU A 127 16.04 18.23 2.23
C LEU A 127 16.67 16.92 1.74
N VAL A 128 16.64 15.90 2.58
CA VAL A 128 17.08 14.54 2.27
C VAL A 128 15.92 13.58 2.51
N ILE A 129 15.52 12.87 1.46
CA ILE A 129 14.44 11.89 1.49
C ILE A 129 15.06 10.50 1.42
N LEU A 130 14.77 9.68 2.42
CA LEU A 130 15.17 8.27 2.48
C LEU A 130 13.98 7.42 2.03
N SER A 131 14.02 6.91 0.81
CA SER A 131 12.98 6.07 0.22
C SER A 131 13.19 4.63 0.67
N VAL A 132 12.40 4.17 1.63
CA VAL A 132 12.52 2.84 2.22
C VAL A 132 11.41 1.90 1.72
N PRO A 133 11.73 0.67 1.27
CA PRO A 133 10.76 -0.24 0.66
C PRO A 133 9.98 -1.06 1.70
N GLY A 134 9.47 -0.41 2.75
CA GLY A 134 8.74 -1.08 3.82
C GLY A 134 8.19 -0.12 4.88
N GLU A 135 7.66 -0.70 5.95
CA GLU A 135 7.02 -0.01 7.05
C GLU A 135 7.96 0.05 8.27
N PHE A 136 8.68 1.17 8.40
CA PHE A 136 9.58 1.36 9.53
C PHE A 136 8.79 1.75 10.77
N THR A 137 9.07 1.09 11.90
CA THR A 137 8.57 1.56 13.20
C THR A 137 9.14 2.93 13.54
N THR A 138 8.54 3.55 14.57
CA THR A 138 8.96 4.87 15.03
C THR A 138 10.45 4.90 15.36
N MET A 139 10.96 3.91 16.12
CA MET A 139 12.38 3.90 16.48
C MET A 139 13.29 3.43 15.35
N ALA A 140 12.83 2.52 14.49
CA ALA A 140 13.58 2.16 13.29
C ALA A 140 13.83 3.39 12.40
N GLY A 141 12.79 4.18 12.12
CA GLY A 141 12.92 5.40 11.32
C GLY A 141 13.77 6.49 11.98
N ARG A 142 13.71 6.64 13.32
CA ARG A 142 14.59 7.56 14.07
C ARG A 142 16.05 7.16 13.94
N ARG A 143 16.39 5.90 14.22
CA ARG A 143 17.77 5.39 14.14
C ARG A 143 18.35 5.53 12.73
N LEU A 144 17.56 5.23 11.69
CA LEU A 144 17.98 5.42 10.30
C LEU A 144 18.26 6.88 9.97
N ARG A 145 17.37 7.81 10.36
CA ARG A 145 17.59 9.25 10.17
C ARG A 145 18.85 9.72 10.88
N ASP A 146 19.06 9.33 12.12
CA ASP A 146 20.21 9.77 12.93
C ASP A 146 21.54 9.25 12.37
N ALA A 147 21.56 8.00 11.89
CA ALA A 147 22.72 7.42 11.24
C ALA A 147 23.10 8.18 9.95
N VAL A 148 22.13 8.39 9.05
CA VAL A 148 22.36 9.15 7.82
C VAL A 148 22.75 10.60 8.12
N LYS A 149 22.13 11.23 9.11
CA LYS A 149 22.47 12.59 9.56
C LYS A 149 23.92 12.68 10.01
N SER A 150 24.39 11.70 10.76
CA SER A 150 25.76 11.62 11.25
C SER A 150 26.76 11.54 10.09
N VAL A 151 26.48 10.73 9.06
CA VAL A 151 27.30 10.65 7.85
C VAL A 151 27.37 11.97 7.10
N LEU A 152 26.22 12.62 6.87
CA LEU A 152 26.16 13.88 6.13
C LEU A 152 26.92 15.02 6.81
N TYR A 153 26.87 15.07 8.16
CA TYR A 153 27.61 16.05 8.95
C TYR A 153 29.11 15.76 9.03
N ALA A 154 29.51 14.52 9.28
CA ALA A 154 30.93 14.14 9.35
C ALA A 154 31.64 14.33 7.99
N GLY A 155 30.88 14.18 6.90
CA GLY A 155 31.36 14.32 5.53
C GLY A 155 31.74 15.73 5.10
N GLY A 156 31.49 16.77 5.91
CA GLY A 156 31.81 18.16 5.56
C GLY A 156 31.12 18.64 4.29
N SER A 157 29.97 18.04 3.96
CA SER A 157 29.22 18.39 2.76
C SER A 157 28.83 19.87 2.78
N ASP A 158 28.56 20.47 1.60
CA ASP A 158 27.95 21.82 1.45
C ASP A 158 26.58 21.97 2.18
N LEU A 159 26.19 20.99 2.99
CA LEU A 159 25.05 20.99 3.87
C LEU A 159 25.46 21.69 5.17
N ASP A 160 24.95 22.92 5.36
CA ASP A 160 24.94 23.56 6.67
C ASP A 160 24.30 22.63 7.73
N SER A 161 24.45 22.96 9.01
CA SER A 161 23.85 22.22 10.13
C SER A 161 22.32 22.04 10.05
N ASN A 162 21.64 22.65 9.06
CA ASN A 162 20.20 22.65 8.86
C ASN A 162 19.68 21.60 7.85
N VAL A 163 20.16 20.36 7.91
CA VAL A 163 19.65 19.27 7.06
C VAL A 163 18.35 18.70 7.61
N HIS A 164 17.33 18.59 6.76
CA HIS A 164 16.05 17.96 7.06
C HIS A 164 16.00 16.56 6.46
N ILE A 165 16.01 15.54 7.30
CA ILE A 165 15.94 14.14 6.84
C ILE A 165 14.55 13.58 7.11
N VAL A 166 13.90 13.10 6.05
CA VAL A 166 12.56 12.50 6.10
C VAL A 166 12.60 11.06 5.59
N ILE A 167 11.75 10.21 6.16
CA ILE A 167 11.54 8.83 5.71
C ILE A 167 10.33 8.85 4.77
N ALA A 168 10.52 8.40 3.53
CA ALA A 168 9.44 8.05 2.62
C ALA A 168 9.26 6.53 2.65
N GLY A 169 8.34 6.06 3.49
CA GLY A 169 7.99 4.64 3.58
C GLY A 169 7.17 4.15 2.39
N LEU A 170 7.05 2.83 2.26
CA LEU A 170 6.31 2.18 1.16
C LEU A 170 6.76 2.64 -0.24
N ALA A 171 8.06 2.95 -0.40
CA ALA A 171 8.61 3.48 -1.64
C ALA A 171 9.26 2.39 -2.50
N ASN A 172 9.07 2.48 -3.82
CA ASN A 172 9.64 1.61 -4.86
C ASN A 172 9.18 0.14 -4.86
N THR A 173 9.21 -0.55 -3.72
CA THR A 173 8.64 -1.90 -3.53
C THR A 173 8.16 -2.05 -2.08
N TYR A 174 7.66 -3.24 -1.72
CA TYR A 174 7.16 -3.53 -0.38
C TYR A 174 7.76 -4.81 0.20
N SER A 175 8.45 -4.67 1.33
CA SER A 175 9.10 -5.75 2.08
C SER A 175 8.59 -5.88 3.51
N GLN A 176 7.30 -5.59 3.73
CA GLN A 176 6.66 -5.63 5.05
C GLN A 176 7.30 -4.63 6.04
N TYR A 177 7.41 -5.01 7.31
CA TYR A 177 7.82 -4.14 8.41
C TYR A 177 9.33 -4.13 8.63
N VAL A 178 9.81 -3.08 9.28
CA VAL A 178 11.17 -2.98 9.81
C VAL A 178 11.10 -2.46 11.24
N THR A 179 11.38 -3.36 12.18
CA THR A 179 11.49 -3.07 13.60
C THR A 179 12.94 -2.84 14.01
N THR A 180 13.16 -2.22 15.17
CA THR A 180 14.47 -2.32 15.83
C THR A 180 14.75 -3.76 16.29
N PHE A 181 16.00 -4.06 16.64
CA PHE A 181 16.37 -5.36 17.20
C PHE A 181 15.57 -5.66 18.48
N GLU A 182 15.38 -4.65 19.33
CA GLU A 182 14.70 -4.75 20.63
C GLU A 182 13.19 -4.96 20.44
N GLU A 183 12.57 -4.20 19.54
CA GLU A 183 11.17 -4.39 19.15
C GLU A 183 10.95 -5.78 18.53
N TYR A 184 11.90 -6.25 17.72
CA TYR A 184 11.87 -7.59 17.12
C TYR A 184 11.82 -8.69 18.18
N GLN A 185 12.53 -8.54 19.30
CA GLN A 185 12.56 -9.56 20.36
C GLN A 185 11.17 -9.84 20.95
N VAL A 186 10.28 -8.84 20.94
CA VAL A 186 8.93 -8.95 21.49
C VAL A 186 8.00 -9.76 20.58
N GLN A 187 8.29 -9.82 19.27
CA GLN A 187 7.49 -10.56 18.28
C GLN A 187 5.99 -10.19 18.30
N ARG A 188 5.69 -8.88 18.38
CA ARG A 188 4.39 -8.34 17.96
C ARG A 188 4.20 -8.45 16.45
N TYR A 189 3.08 -7.95 15.92
CA TYR A 189 2.79 -8.04 14.48
C TYR A 189 3.94 -7.53 13.60
N GLU A 190 4.49 -6.37 13.94
CA GLU A 190 5.58 -5.74 13.20
C GLU A 190 6.86 -6.56 13.29
N GLY A 191 7.21 -7.07 14.48
CA GLY A 191 8.40 -7.91 14.69
C GLY A 191 8.32 -9.26 13.97
N ALA A 192 7.13 -9.87 13.92
CA ALA A 192 6.88 -11.07 13.14
C ALA A 192 6.87 -10.80 11.63
N SER A 193 6.57 -9.57 11.22
CA SER A 193 6.55 -9.12 9.82
C SER A 193 7.88 -8.53 9.35
N THR A 194 8.88 -8.40 10.22
CA THR A 194 10.26 -8.02 9.84
C THR A 194 10.94 -9.17 9.10
N LEU A 195 10.86 -9.16 7.77
CA LEU A 195 11.13 -10.33 6.94
C LEU A 195 12.54 -10.91 7.04
N TYR A 196 13.58 -10.11 7.17
CA TYR A 196 14.98 -10.56 7.01
C TYR A 196 15.70 -10.79 8.35
N GLY A 197 14.92 -11.04 9.41
CA GLY A 197 15.42 -11.38 10.73
C GLY A 197 15.74 -10.16 11.62
N PRO A 198 16.35 -10.39 12.79
CA PRO A 198 16.52 -9.37 13.84
C PRO A 198 17.43 -8.19 13.44
N HIS A 199 18.28 -8.38 12.43
CA HIS A 199 19.24 -7.37 11.96
C HIS A 199 18.80 -6.64 10.68
N THR A 200 17.53 -6.75 10.31
CA THR A 200 16.96 -6.05 9.12
C THR A 200 17.19 -4.54 9.19
N LEU A 201 16.91 -3.89 10.32
CA LEU A 201 17.16 -2.45 10.46
C LEU A 201 18.64 -2.10 10.33
N SER A 202 19.52 -2.90 10.93
CA SER A 202 20.96 -2.67 10.86
C SER A 202 21.48 -2.77 9.41
N ALA A 203 20.97 -3.72 8.64
CA ALA A 203 21.21 -3.80 7.20
C ALA A 203 20.78 -2.53 6.48
N TYR A 204 19.55 -2.04 6.72
CA TYR A 204 19.10 -0.78 6.11
C TYR A 204 19.98 0.40 6.49
N ILE A 205 20.32 0.56 7.78
CA ILE A 205 21.22 1.64 8.23
C ILE A 205 22.54 1.57 7.46
N GLN A 206 23.18 0.40 7.41
CA GLN A 206 24.45 0.22 6.71
C GLN A 206 24.34 0.62 5.22
N GLU A 207 23.31 0.18 4.51
CA GLU A 207 23.17 0.49 3.09
C GLU A 207 22.86 1.98 2.85
N PHE A 208 22.04 2.60 3.70
CA PHE A 208 21.76 4.04 3.60
C PHE A 208 22.96 4.92 3.97
N GLU A 209 23.80 4.49 4.92
CA GLU A 209 25.08 5.15 5.21
C GLU A 209 26.01 5.10 3.99
N LYS A 210 26.08 3.97 3.28
CA LYS A 210 26.83 3.86 2.01
C LYS A 210 26.31 4.85 0.97
N LEU A 211 24.99 4.94 0.78
CA LEU A 211 24.40 5.90 -0.15
C LEU A 211 24.65 7.35 0.27
N ALA A 212 24.57 7.66 1.56
CA ALA A 212 24.85 8.99 2.09
C ALA A 212 26.32 9.38 1.92
N MET A 213 27.26 8.47 2.17
CA MET A 213 28.68 8.67 1.90
C MET A 213 28.93 8.93 0.41
N ALA A 214 28.25 8.21 -0.48
CA ALA A 214 28.36 8.43 -1.92
C ALA A 214 27.80 9.80 -2.37
N ILE A 215 26.78 10.33 -1.68
CA ILE A 215 26.33 11.72 -1.88
C ILE A 215 27.41 12.71 -1.42
N VAL A 216 28.00 12.49 -0.24
CA VAL A 216 29.05 13.36 0.33
C VAL A 216 30.26 13.43 -0.61
N ARG A 217 30.69 12.30 -1.14
CA ARG A 217 31.88 12.18 -2.02
C ARG A 217 31.60 12.47 -3.49
N ASP A 218 30.35 12.72 -3.84
CA ASP A 218 29.86 12.81 -5.21
C ASP A 218 30.26 11.60 -6.09
N GLU A 219 30.23 10.40 -5.50
CA GLU A 219 30.59 9.14 -6.15
C GLU A 219 29.35 8.39 -6.61
N GLN A 220 29.41 7.68 -7.73
CA GLN A 220 28.34 6.76 -8.13
C GLN A 220 28.34 5.50 -7.25
N VAL A 221 27.16 4.90 -7.08
CA VAL A 221 27.02 3.59 -6.43
C VAL A 221 26.75 2.52 -7.47
N ALA A 222 27.21 1.29 -7.23
CA ALA A 222 26.87 0.17 -8.09
C ALA A 222 25.35 -0.05 -8.10
N PRO A 223 24.75 -0.39 -9.25
CA PRO A 223 23.29 -0.56 -9.34
C PRO A 223 22.77 -1.79 -8.56
N GLY A 224 23.64 -2.75 -8.26
CA GLY A 224 23.27 -4.01 -7.61
C GLY A 224 22.56 -5.01 -8.52
N PRO A 225 22.12 -6.15 -7.97
CA PRO A 225 21.42 -7.19 -8.74
C PRO A 225 20.03 -6.70 -9.14
N GLN A 226 19.57 -7.04 -10.35
CA GLN A 226 18.23 -6.65 -10.80
C GLN A 226 17.16 -7.56 -10.18
N PRO A 227 16.02 -7.01 -9.72
CA PRO A 227 14.89 -7.82 -9.26
C PRO A 227 14.30 -8.64 -10.42
N PRO A 228 13.70 -9.82 -10.15
CA PRO A 228 13.11 -10.66 -11.19
C PRO A 228 11.86 -10.01 -11.81
N ASP A 229 11.68 -10.17 -13.12
CA ASP A 229 10.43 -9.83 -13.81
C ASP A 229 9.46 -11.01 -13.76
N LEU A 230 8.32 -10.82 -13.08
CA LEU A 230 7.29 -11.85 -12.88
C LEU A 230 6.00 -11.57 -13.67
N LEU A 231 5.97 -10.57 -14.57
CA LEU A 231 4.75 -10.13 -15.24
C LEU A 231 4.05 -11.25 -16.02
N GLN A 232 4.80 -12.10 -16.71
CA GLN A 232 4.28 -13.22 -17.51
C GLN A 232 3.92 -14.47 -16.69
N ARG A 233 4.13 -14.45 -15.37
CA ARG A 233 3.95 -15.60 -14.48
C ARG A 233 2.81 -15.42 -13.46
N GLN A 234 2.11 -14.29 -13.51
CA GLN A 234 1.06 -13.97 -12.54
C GLN A 234 -0.12 -14.94 -12.65
N ILE A 235 -0.47 -15.56 -11.52
CA ILE A 235 -1.64 -16.45 -11.41
C ILE A 235 -2.77 -15.65 -10.77
N SER A 236 -3.92 -15.57 -11.46
CA SER A 236 -5.15 -14.98 -10.89
C SER A 236 -6.19 -16.07 -10.64
N LEU A 237 -6.60 -16.20 -9.37
CA LEU A 237 -7.70 -17.08 -8.95
C LEU A 237 -9.03 -16.33 -8.83
N LEU A 238 -9.06 -15.03 -9.17
CA LEU A 238 -10.27 -14.22 -9.16
C LEU A 238 -11.05 -14.45 -10.46
N PRO A 239 -12.26 -15.04 -10.42
CA PRO A 239 -13.03 -15.29 -11.64
C PRO A 239 -13.33 -13.99 -12.39
N PRO A 240 -13.38 -14.02 -13.73
CA PRO A 240 -13.77 -12.85 -14.51
C PRO A 240 -15.26 -12.52 -14.32
N VAL A 241 -15.66 -11.31 -14.70
CA VAL A 241 -17.09 -11.01 -14.90
C VAL A 241 -17.55 -11.74 -16.16
N ILE A 242 -18.54 -12.62 -16.00
CA ILE A 242 -19.05 -13.48 -17.09
C ILE A 242 -20.17 -12.76 -17.84
N LEU A 243 -21.19 -12.32 -17.10
CA LEU A 243 -22.41 -11.72 -17.62
C LEU A 243 -23.00 -10.78 -16.56
N ASP A 244 -23.58 -9.68 -17.02
CA ASP A 244 -24.50 -8.85 -16.24
C ASP A 244 -25.87 -8.86 -16.91
N ILE A 245 -26.95 -8.91 -16.12
CA ILE A 245 -28.33 -8.80 -16.62
C ILE A 245 -29.13 -7.82 -15.77
N THR A 246 -30.25 -7.38 -16.31
CA THR A 246 -31.32 -6.67 -15.62
C THR A 246 -32.60 -7.51 -15.57
N PRO A 247 -33.58 -7.18 -14.70
CA PRO A 247 -34.89 -7.80 -14.74
C PRO A 247 -35.58 -7.60 -16.11
N PRO A 248 -36.53 -8.46 -16.49
CA PRO A 248 -37.31 -8.27 -17.72
C PRO A 248 -37.98 -6.90 -17.77
N GLY A 249 -37.81 -6.18 -18.88
CA GLY A 249 -38.41 -4.85 -19.08
C GLY A 249 -37.65 -3.70 -18.42
N VAL A 250 -36.47 -3.95 -17.85
CA VAL A 250 -35.60 -2.95 -17.21
C VAL A 250 -34.28 -2.87 -17.96
N ASN A 251 -33.74 -1.67 -18.14
CA ASN A 251 -32.43 -1.41 -18.72
C ASN A 251 -31.39 -1.10 -17.64
N PHE A 252 -30.10 -1.25 -17.97
CA PHE A 252 -29.04 -0.72 -17.13
C PHE A 252 -29.16 0.80 -17.04
N GLY A 253 -28.97 1.37 -15.85
CA GLY A 253 -29.20 2.79 -15.58
C GLY A 253 -30.61 3.13 -15.13
N ASP A 254 -31.59 2.22 -15.26
CA ASP A 254 -32.93 2.49 -14.76
C ASP A 254 -32.93 2.62 -13.22
N ILE A 255 -33.70 3.58 -12.71
CA ILE A 255 -33.87 3.78 -11.29
C ILE A 255 -34.63 2.59 -10.68
N LYS A 256 -33.99 1.92 -9.73
CA LYS A 256 -34.59 0.86 -8.91
C LYS A 256 -35.33 1.43 -7.70
N THR A 257 -34.78 2.47 -7.07
CA THR A 257 -35.38 3.15 -5.92
C THR A 257 -34.98 4.62 -5.95
N ASP A 258 -35.97 5.50 -6.05
CA ASP A 258 -35.80 6.95 -6.06
C ASP A 258 -36.12 7.58 -4.69
N VAL A 259 -35.80 8.86 -4.53
CA VAL A 259 -36.27 9.68 -3.42
C VAL A 259 -37.79 9.93 -3.51
N PRO A 260 -38.47 10.22 -2.39
CA PRO A 260 -39.89 10.55 -2.43
C PRO A 260 -40.16 11.78 -3.33
N PRO A 261 -41.27 11.82 -4.09
CA PRO A 261 -41.61 12.96 -4.92
C PRO A 261 -41.68 14.26 -4.12
N ARG A 262 -41.01 15.31 -4.62
CA ARG A 262 -40.93 16.63 -3.97
C ARG A 262 -40.30 16.62 -2.57
N ALA A 263 -39.47 15.62 -2.26
CA ALA A 263 -38.68 15.62 -1.04
C ALA A 263 -37.76 16.85 -0.98
N ILE A 264 -37.66 17.46 0.20
CA ILE A 264 -36.73 18.55 0.49
C ILE A 264 -35.74 18.02 1.52
N PHE A 265 -34.47 18.04 1.15
CA PHE A 265 -33.38 17.62 2.01
C PHE A 265 -32.65 18.85 2.57
N ARG A 266 -32.18 18.73 3.79
CA ARG A 266 -31.38 19.73 4.50
C ARG A 266 -29.91 19.33 4.44
N LYS A 267 -29.05 20.30 4.75
CA LYS A 267 -27.63 20.06 4.99
C LYS A 267 -27.48 18.98 6.06
N ARG A 268 -26.52 18.07 5.84
CA ARG A 268 -26.21 16.86 6.62
C ARG A 268 -27.21 15.71 6.47
N ASP A 269 -28.32 15.87 5.76
CA ASP A 269 -29.19 14.74 5.43
C ASP A 269 -28.45 13.76 4.51
N ILE A 270 -28.88 12.49 4.54
CA ILE A 270 -28.39 11.43 3.67
C ILE A 270 -29.47 11.16 2.62
N VAL A 271 -29.12 11.40 1.37
CA VAL A 271 -29.98 11.16 0.20
C VAL A 271 -29.48 9.91 -0.49
N THR A 272 -30.37 8.94 -0.71
CA THR A 272 -30.00 7.65 -1.28
C THR A 272 -30.89 7.33 -2.46
N VAL A 273 -30.28 7.00 -3.60
CA VAL A 273 -30.95 6.47 -4.79
C VAL A 273 -30.27 5.19 -5.23
N THR A 274 -31.00 4.32 -5.92
CA THR A 274 -30.47 3.03 -6.37
C THR A 274 -30.82 2.80 -7.84
N PHE A 275 -29.85 2.32 -8.61
CA PHE A 275 -29.96 2.04 -10.04
C PHE A 275 -29.74 0.56 -10.32
N TRP A 276 -30.40 0.02 -11.34
CA TRP A 276 -30.00 -1.25 -11.92
C TRP A 276 -28.67 -1.09 -12.64
N SER A 277 -27.68 -1.89 -12.26
CA SER A 277 -26.28 -1.68 -12.65
C SER A 277 -25.57 -2.99 -12.92
N ALA A 278 -24.40 -2.90 -13.55
CA ALA A 278 -23.51 -4.01 -13.86
C ALA A 278 -22.29 -4.03 -12.91
N SER A 279 -21.41 -5.03 -13.03
CA SER A 279 -20.20 -5.08 -12.23
C SER A 279 -19.24 -3.91 -12.54
N PRO A 280 -18.75 -3.15 -11.55
CA PRO A 280 -17.73 -2.12 -11.76
C PRO A 280 -16.36 -2.70 -12.15
N ARG A 281 -16.22 -4.03 -12.22
CA ARG A 281 -15.03 -4.70 -12.76
C ARG A 281 -14.99 -4.73 -14.30
N ASN A 282 -16.09 -4.35 -14.97
CA ASN A 282 -16.12 -4.30 -16.43
C ASN A 282 -15.34 -3.09 -16.98
N ASP A 283 -15.38 -1.97 -16.27
CA ASP A 283 -14.63 -0.75 -16.56
C ASP A 283 -14.34 -0.06 -15.23
N LEU A 284 -13.10 0.34 -15.00
CA LEU A 284 -12.67 1.02 -13.78
C LEU A 284 -13.09 2.50 -13.75
N MET A 285 -13.56 3.05 -14.89
CA MET A 285 -13.86 4.46 -15.05
C MET A 285 -12.69 5.36 -14.64
N THR A 286 -11.46 4.98 -15.02
CA THR A 286 -10.25 5.74 -14.70
C THR A 286 -10.32 7.15 -15.32
N GLU A 287 -10.07 8.19 -14.51
CA GLU A 287 -10.31 9.60 -14.87
C GLU A 287 -11.78 9.93 -15.22
N GLY A 288 -12.70 9.04 -14.84
CA GLY A 288 -14.16 9.22 -14.92
C GLY A 288 -14.80 9.09 -13.54
N THR A 289 -16.09 8.75 -13.50
CA THR A 289 -16.84 8.61 -12.25
C THR A 289 -17.96 7.58 -12.38
N PHE A 290 -18.28 6.85 -11.31
CA PHE A 290 -19.46 5.98 -11.24
C PHE A 290 -20.71 6.72 -10.73
N ALA A 291 -20.54 7.86 -10.06
CA ALA A 291 -21.62 8.56 -9.37
C ALA A 291 -21.39 10.07 -9.40
N LEU A 292 -22.39 10.82 -9.86
CA LEU A 292 -22.32 12.27 -9.98
C LEU A 292 -23.56 12.91 -9.37
N VAL A 293 -23.36 13.91 -8.52
CA VAL A 293 -24.41 14.84 -8.08
C VAL A 293 -24.29 16.10 -8.92
N GLU A 294 -25.38 16.47 -9.58
CA GLU A 294 -25.44 17.66 -10.42
C GLU A 294 -26.45 18.65 -9.85
N ILE A 295 -26.15 19.95 -9.96
CA ILE A 295 -27.06 21.04 -9.60
C ILE A 295 -27.66 21.68 -10.84
N LEU A 296 -28.95 22.01 -10.78
CA LEU A 296 -29.64 22.74 -11.84
C LEU A 296 -29.36 24.24 -11.75
N HIS A 297 -28.67 24.78 -12.76
CA HIS A 297 -28.36 26.20 -12.91
C HIS A 297 -29.28 26.82 -13.97
N ASN A 298 -29.81 28.02 -13.69
CA ASN A 298 -30.65 28.82 -14.59
C ASN A 298 -31.87 28.06 -15.13
N GLN A 299 -32.36 27.08 -14.37
CA GLN A 299 -33.52 26.24 -14.71
C GLN A 299 -33.38 25.37 -15.97
N GLU A 300 -32.22 25.38 -16.65
CA GLU A 300 -32.04 24.70 -17.95
C GLU A 300 -30.82 23.80 -18.00
N ARG A 301 -29.78 24.06 -17.18
CA ARG A 301 -28.48 23.37 -17.30
C ARG A 301 -28.11 22.65 -16.02
N TRP A 302 -27.84 21.35 -16.13
CA TRP A 302 -27.21 20.56 -15.07
C TRP A 302 -25.70 20.76 -15.09
N VAL A 303 -25.13 21.00 -13.92
CA VAL A 303 -23.69 21.21 -13.73
C VAL A 303 -23.20 20.25 -12.64
N PRO A 304 -22.09 19.53 -12.86
CA PRO A 304 -21.43 18.72 -11.83
C PRO A 304 -21.18 19.52 -10.55
N ALA A 305 -21.57 18.96 -9.41
CA ALA A 305 -21.36 19.56 -8.09
C ALA A 305 -20.50 18.68 -7.19
N TYR A 306 -20.72 17.35 -7.23
CA TYR A 306 -19.93 16.37 -6.49
C TYR A 306 -19.81 15.07 -7.28
N ASP A 307 -18.67 14.38 -7.20
CA ASP A 307 -18.46 13.06 -7.81
C ASP A 307 -18.00 12.02 -6.77
N ASP A 308 -17.59 10.83 -7.22
CA ASP A 308 -17.18 9.73 -6.34
C ASP A 308 -15.76 9.85 -5.75
N ASP A 309 -15.04 10.95 -6.02
CA ASP A 309 -13.84 11.36 -5.26
C ASP A 309 -14.20 12.30 -4.08
N ASP A 310 -15.41 12.86 -4.06
CA ASP A 310 -15.87 13.65 -2.92
C ASP A 310 -16.29 12.78 -1.72
N PHE A 311 -15.74 13.08 -0.54
CA PHE A 311 -16.10 12.39 0.73
C PHE A 311 -17.60 12.33 1.04
N CYS A 312 -18.38 13.29 0.52
CA CYS A 312 -19.82 13.35 0.75
C CYS A 312 -20.63 12.41 -0.15
N LEU A 313 -20.04 11.84 -1.20
CA LEU A 313 -20.72 10.93 -2.12
C LEU A 313 -20.13 9.53 -2.01
N ARG A 314 -20.99 8.52 -1.98
CA ARG A 314 -20.57 7.12 -1.90
C ARG A 314 -21.26 6.31 -2.97
N PHE A 315 -20.46 5.66 -3.79
CA PHE A 315 -20.90 4.60 -4.69
C PHE A 315 -20.80 3.24 -3.97
N LYS A 316 -21.92 2.51 -3.89
CA LYS A 316 -21.97 1.17 -3.31
C LYS A 316 -22.55 0.20 -4.32
N TRP A 317 -21.80 -0.84 -4.67
CA TRP A 317 -22.27 -1.89 -5.57
C TRP A 317 -22.65 -3.15 -4.80
N ALA A 318 -23.78 -3.75 -5.16
CA ALA A 318 -24.24 -5.00 -4.55
C ALA A 318 -24.97 -5.93 -5.54
N ARG A 319 -24.91 -7.22 -5.23
CA ARG A 319 -25.69 -8.29 -5.87
C ARG A 319 -26.61 -8.94 -4.85
N SER A 320 -27.74 -9.48 -5.31
CA SER A 320 -28.67 -10.23 -4.45
C SER A 320 -28.04 -11.52 -3.88
N SER A 321 -27.07 -12.10 -4.59
CA SER A 321 -26.24 -13.22 -4.12
C SER A 321 -24.89 -13.22 -4.85
N LYS A 322 -23.89 -13.95 -4.33
CA LYS A 322 -22.49 -13.93 -4.81
C LYS A 322 -22.35 -14.21 -6.32
N LEU A 323 -23.19 -15.08 -6.87
CA LEU A 323 -23.17 -15.49 -8.28
C LEU A 323 -24.33 -14.90 -9.10
N SER A 324 -25.14 -14.02 -8.50
CA SER A 324 -26.24 -13.40 -9.23
C SER A 324 -25.71 -12.54 -10.38
N PRO A 325 -26.26 -12.66 -11.59
CA PRO A 325 -25.96 -11.74 -12.69
C PRO A 325 -26.70 -10.40 -12.55
N LEU A 326 -27.65 -10.30 -11.60
CA LEU A 326 -28.38 -9.07 -11.27
C LEU A 326 -27.63 -8.28 -10.20
N SER A 327 -27.25 -7.04 -10.52
CA SER A 327 -26.64 -6.09 -9.58
C SER A 327 -27.37 -4.74 -9.56
N HIS A 328 -27.07 -3.96 -8.54
CA HIS A 328 -27.50 -2.59 -8.42
C HIS A 328 -26.40 -1.72 -7.81
N ALA A 329 -26.44 -0.43 -8.17
CA ALA A 329 -25.59 0.61 -7.62
C ALA A 329 -26.43 1.51 -6.72
N THR A 330 -26.02 1.69 -5.48
CA THR A 330 -26.59 2.65 -4.53
C THR A 330 -25.67 3.86 -4.47
N ILE A 331 -26.21 5.03 -4.82
CA ILE A 331 -25.55 6.32 -4.63
C ILE A 331 -26.08 6.92 -3.34
N GLU A 332 -25.18 7.20 -2.39
CA GLU A 332 -25.47 7.81 -1.10
C GLU A 332 -24.76 9.16 -1.01
N TRP A 333 -25.53 10.24 -1.01
CA TRP A 333 -25.03 11.61 -0.88
C TRP A 333 -25.36 12.17 0.50
N ARG A 334 -24.34 12.48 1.29
CA ARG A 334 -24.47 13.24 2.53
C ARG A 334 -24.35 14.72 2.21
N VAL A 335 -25.48 15.44 2.17
CA VAL A 335 -25.51 16.85 1.75
C VAL A 335 -24.52 17.68 2.58
N PRO A 336 -23.45 18.23 1.98
CA PRO A 336 -22.43 18.93 2.75
C PRO A 336 -22.94 20.28 3.27
N GLU A 337 -22.27 20.83 4.29
CA GLU A 337 -22.64 22.15 4.83
C GLU A 337 -22.42 23.29 3.84
N SER A 338 -21.46 23.12 2.93
CA SER A 338 -21.16 24.04 1.85
C SER A 338 -22.14 23.96 0.68
N ALA A 339 -23.04 22.97 0.64
CA ALA A 339 -24.02 22.84 -0.43
C ALA A 339 -24.90 24.10 -0.52
N VAL A 340 -25.03 24.62 -1.72
CA VAL A 340 -25.90 25.76 -2.03
C VAL A 340 -27.35 25.28 -2.13
N LEU A 341 -28.30 26.18 -1.84
CA LEU A 341 -29.71 25.87 -2.02
C LEU A 341 -30.01 25.73 -3.53
N GLY A 342 -30.63 24.63 -3.93
CA GLY A 342 -30.93 24.37 -5.33
C GLY A 342 -31.62 23.04 -5.56
N VAL A 343 -31.89 22.74 -6.82
CA VAL A 343 -32.41 21.44 -7.25
C VAL A 343 -31.23 20.59 -7.71
N TYR A 344 -31.16 19.36 -7.22
CA TYR A 344 -30.09 18.42 -7.51
C TYR A 344 -30.65 17.16 -8.16
N ARG A 345 -29.81 16.48 -8.96
CA ARG A 345 -30.04 15.11 -9.42
C ARG A 345 -28.81 14.26 -9.18
N MET A 346 -29.00 12.95 -9.16
CA MET A 346 -27.91 11.98 -9.11
C MET A 346 -27.89 11.17 -10.40
N THR A 347 -26.70 10.99 -10.95
CA THR A 347 -26.46 10.32 -12.21
C THR A 347 -25.47 9.18 -11.96
N HIS A 348 -25.73 8.02 -12.55
CA HIS A 348 -24.91 6.81 -12.40
C HIS A 348 -24.31 6.41 -13.74
N PHE A 349 -23.01 6.15 -13.76
CA PHE A 349 -22.31 5.63 -14.93
C PHE A 349 -21.80 4.21 -14.66
N GLY A 350 -21.80 3.36 -15.68
CA GLY A 350 -21.32 2.00 -15.57
C GLY A 350 -21.12 1.34 -16.93
N ALA A 351 -20.45 0.19 -16.94
CA ALA A 351 -20.24 -0.64 -18.12
C ALA A 351 -20.81 -2.04 -17.89
N SER A 352 -21.63 -2.53 -18.82
CA SER A 352 -22.23 -3.86 -18.76
C SER A 352 -21.60 -4.82 -19.76
N LYS A 353 -21.51 -6.11 -19.38
CA LYS A 353 -21.03 -7.16 -20.29
C LYS A 353 -22.16 -8.10 -20.68
N ASN A 354 -22.38 -8.22 -22.00
CA ASN A 354 -23.33 -9.15 -22.60
C ASN A 354 -22.60 -10.31 -23.33
N ILE A 355 -23.21 -11.51 -23.33
CA ILE A 355 -22.61 -12.73 -23.92
C ILE A 355 -22.39 -12.62 -25.45
N LEU A 356 -23.10 -11.74 -26.16
CA LEU A 356 -23.05 -11.64 -27.63
C LEU A 356 -21.91 -10.76 -28.19
N ALA A 357 -21.19 -10.00 -27.36
CA ALA A 357 -20.19 -9.02 -27.82
C ALA A 357 -18.74 -9.58 -27.87
N GLN A 358 -18.57 -10.84 -28.30
CA GLN A 358 -17.24 -11.47 -28.43
C GLN A 358 -16.64 -11.42 -29.85
N SER A 359 -17.22 -10.69 -30.79
CA SER A 359 -16.61 -10.45 -32.12
C SER A 359 -16.15 -9.00 -32.30
N ALA A 360 -14.85 -8.79 -32.14
CA ALA A 360 -14.02 -7.80 -32.84
C ALA A 360 -14.61 -6.38 -33.03
N THR A 361 -14.93 -5.69 -31.95
CA THR A 361 -14.71 -4.25 -31.72
C THR A 361 -15.28 -4.00 -30.34
N SER A 362 -14.44 -3.58 -29.39
CA SER A 362 -14.90 -3.05 -28.11
C SER A 362 -15.68 -1.76 -28.38
N GLN A 363 -16.95 -1.88 -28.76
CA GLN A 363 -17.92 -0.81 -28.56
C GLN A 363 -18.15 -0.72 -27.06
N VAL A 364 -17.26 0.02 -26.40
CA VAL A 364 -17.59 0.67 -25.14
C VAL A 364 -18.72 1.62 -25.47
N HIS A 365 -19.95 1.19 -25.24
CA HIS A 365 -21.06 2.13 -25.16
C HIS A 365 -20.86 2.93 -23.87
N LEU A 366 -20.10 4.02 -23.97
CA LEU A 366 -20.20 5.14 -23.05
C LEU A 366 -21.58 5.75 -23.28
N VAL A 367 -22.59 5.18 -22.64
CA VAL A 367 -23.86 5.86 -22.50
C VAL A 367 -23.71 6.75 -21.27
N PRO A 368 -23.74 8.08 -21.39
CA PRO A 368 -24.25 8.88 -20.29
C PRO A 368 -25.69 8.38 -20.07
N LEU A 369 -25.87 7.55 -19.05
CA LEU A 369 -27.19 7.01 -18.68
C LEU A 369 -28.00 8.08 -17.98
#